data_AF-A0A9R1TCU6-F1
#
_entry.id   AF-A0A9R1TCU6-F1
#
_cell.length_a   1.000
_cell.length_b   1.000
_cell.length_c   1.000
_cell.angle_alpha   90.00
_cell.angle_beta   90.00
_cell.angle_gamma   90.00
#
_symmetry.space_group_name_H-M   'P 1'
#
loop_
_entity.id
_entity.type
_entity.pdbx_description
1 polymer ?
#
loop_
_entity_poly.entity_id
_entity_poly.type
_entity_poly.pdbx_seq_one_letter_code
_entity_poly.pdbx_strand_id
1 'polypeptide(L)'
;MATVEEIDILDSGMGSSDIRSPEVKSILPGDEEDEEDESLVERLIGLTEMFPEEVRNFGYNVGTGVKTCVKGLYGLSCSATWIFFSSSAILFAPVIFEVERAQMEEAQRSQQKQVLLGPNTAISNMGNLGMPMAPPV
;
A
#
# COMPACT_ATOMS: atom_id res chain seq x y z
N MET A 1 -77.69 24.07 35.12
CA MET A 1 -78.22 25.16 34.28
C MET A 1 -77.15 26.24 34.22
N ALA A 2 -76.84 26.70 33.01
CA ALA A 2 -75.80 27.65 32.65
C ALA A 2 -76.19 29.12 32.93
N THR A 3 -75.18 30.02 32.95
CA THR A 3 -75.10 31.43 32.48
C THR A 3 -73.83 32.04 33.11
N VAL A 4 -72.66 32.21 32.47
CA VAL A 4 -72.24 33.17 31.42
C VAL A 4 -72.65 34.62 31.71
N GLU A 5 -71.66 35.45 32.06
CA GLU A 5 -71.34 36.84 31.62
C GLU A 5 -70.05 37.27 32.38
N GLU A 6 -68.86 37.42 31.76
CA GLU A 6 -68.34 38.60 31.02
C GLU A 6 -68.44 39.90 31.86
N ILE A 7 -67.45 40.77 32.11
CA ILE A 7 -66.20 41.22 31.48
C ILE A 7 -65.45 42.00 32.58
N ASP A 8 -64.15 41.81 32.76
CA ASP A 8 -63.28 42.96 33.03
C ASP A 8 -61.93 42.73 32.33
N ILE A 9 -61.84 43.39 31.19
CA ILE A 9 -60.68 43.54 30.35
C ILE A 9 -59.68 44.41 31.10
N LEU A 10 -58.58 43.81 31.54
CA LEU A 10 -57.35 44.56 31.81
C LEU A 10 -56.30 44.14 30.79
N ASP A 11 -56.36 44.89 29.69
CA ASP A 11 -55.25 45.31 28.87
C ASP A 11 -53.91 45.34 29.65
N SER A 12 -52.97 44.48 29.24
CA SER A 12 -51.57 44.84 29.32
C SER A 12 -50.75 43.92 28.42
N GLY A 13 -50.25 44.49 27.32
CA GLY A 13 -49.00 44.03 26.73
C GLY A 13 -49.13 43.19 25.47
N MET A 14 -49.60 43.83 24.41
CA MET A 14 -49.17 43.51 23.06
C MET A 14 -47.63 43.49 23.01
N GLY A 15 -47.03 42.41 22.54
CA GLY A 15 -45.58 42.27 22.51
C GLY A 15 -45.09 41.09 21.69
N SER A 16 -45.37 41.16 20.38
CA SER A 16 -44.56 40.63 19.27
C SER A 16 -43.90 39.25 19.44
N SER A 17 -44.41 38.30 18.66
CA SER A 17 -43.66 37.16 18.15
C SER A 17 -42.45 37.62 17.34
N ASP A 18 -41.26 37.60 17.94
CA ASP A 18 -39.97 37.64 17.24
C ASP A 18 -39.25 36.32 17.53
N ILE A 19 -39.49 35.25 16.77
CA ILE A 19 -38.69 34.91 15.59
C ILE A 19 -37.38 35.71 15.54
N ARG A 20 -36.31 35.08 16.04
CA ARG A 20 -34.90 35.40 15.73
C ARG A 20 -34.43 36.79 16.16
N SER A 21 -34.11 36.93 17.44
CA SER A 21 -33.25 38.02 17.90
C SER A 21 -31.78 37.53 17.98
N PRO A 22 -30.87 38.03 17.12
CA PRO A 22 -29.44 37.72 17.16
C PRO A 22 -28.70 38.49 18.26
N GLU A 23 -29.40 39.23 19.13
CA GLU A 23 -28.81 40.25 19.99
C GLU A 23 -28.27 39.75 21.34
N VAL A 24 -28.36 38.45 21.66
CA VAL A 24 -27.60 37.89 22.80
C VAL A 24 -26.14 37.56 22.46
N LYS A 25 -25.74 37.63 21.18
CA LYS A 25 -24.34 37.44 20.76
C LYS A 25 -23.48 38.70 21.00
N SER A 26 -24.04 39.85 21.40
CA SER A 26 -23.32 41.13 21.40
C SER A 26 -22.82 41.63 22.76
N ILE A 27 -23.04 40.90 23.88
CA ILE A 27 -22.64 41.35 25.23
C ILE A 27 -21.35 40.68 25.76
N LEU A 28 -20.78 39.69 25.06
CA LEU A 28 -19.39 39.28 25.29
C LEU A 28 -18.48 39.87 24.20
N PRO A 29 -17.56 40.78 24.56
CA PRO A 29 -16.57 41.26 23.61
C PRO A 29 -15.48 40.18 23.48
N GLY A 30 -15.53 39.38 22.42
CA GLY A 30 -14.36 38.64 21.96
C GLY A 30 -14.31 37.12 22.13
N ASP A 31 -15.40 36.39 22.33
CA ASP A 31 -15.35 34.91 22.27
C ASP A 31 -15.39 34.39 20.81
N GLU A 32 -14.68 35.07 19.92
CA GLU A 32 -14.20 34.51 18.65
C GLU A 32 -12.70 34.17 18.83
N GLU A 33 -12.32 33.75 20.05
CA GLU A 33 -11.01 33.22 20.40
C GLU A 33 -10.98 31.72 20.04
N ASP A 34 -10.47 31.43 18.85
CA ASP A 34 -9.72 30.22 18.52
C ASP A 34 -10.14 28.93 19.27
N GLU A 35 -11.31 28.35 18.93
CA GLU A 35 -11.48 26.90 19.15
C GLU A 35 -10.41 26.20 18.31
N GLU A 36 -9.30 25.83 18.94
CA GLU A 36 -8.26 25.03 18.30
C GLU A 36 -8.91 23.75 17.77
N ASP A 37 -8.87 23.55 16.45
CA ASP A 37 -9.39 22.35 15.81
C ASP A 37 -8.76 21.12 16.50
N GLU A 38 -9.57 20.38 17.25
CA GLU A 38 -9.13 19.16 17.92
C GLU A 38 -8.36 18.27 16.94
N SER A 39 -7.11 17.97 17.29
CA SER A 39 -6.30 17.07 16.51
C SER A 39 -6.94 15.68 16.49
N LEU A 40 -6.71 14.93 15.41
CA LEU A 40 -7.15 13.54 15.34
C LEU A 40 -6.60 12.70 16.50
N VAL A 41 -5.44 13.08 17.04
CA VAL A 41 -4.81 12.44 18.21
C VAL A 41 -5.63 12.70 19.47
N GLU A 42 -6.08 13.93 19.72
CA GLU A 42 -6.95 14.26 20.86
C GLU A 42 -8.29 13.55 20.78
N ARG A 43 -8.88 13.45 19.58
CA ARG A 43 -10.10 12.65 19.40
C ARG A 43 -9.87 11.17 19.66
N LEU A 44 -8.75 10.61 19.18
CA LEU A 44 -8.35 9.23 19.46
C LEU A 44 -8.09 9.00 20.95
N ILE A 45 -7.51 9.98 21.65
CA ILE A 45 -7.22 9.90 23.08
C ILE A 45 -8.51 10.01 23.91
N GLY A 46 -9.40 10.92 23.57
CA GLY A 46 -10.73 11.02 24.21
C GLY A 46 -11.56 9.77 23.96
N LEU A 47 -11.49 9.19 22.76
CA LEU A 47 -12.17 7.93 22.45
C LEU A 47 -11.56 6.74 23.22
N THR A 48 -10.23 6.72 23.43
CA THR A 48 -9.58 5.67 24.26
C THR A 48 -9.94 5.79 25.74
N GLU A 49 -10.33 6.98 26.21
CA GLU A 49 -10.75 7.24 27.58
C GLU A 49 -12.13 6.66 27.91
N MET A 50 -12.99 6.46 26.91
CA MET A 50 -14.32 5.83 27.09
C MET A 50 -14.24 4.29 27.26
N PHE A 51 -13.09 3.66 27.01
CA PHE A 51 -12.94 2.21 27.09
C PHE A 51 -12.34 1.74 28.42
N PRO A 52 -12.72 0.54 28.91
CA PRO A 52 -12.14 -0.03 30.13
C PRO A 52 -10.65 -0.33 29.95
N GLU A 53 -9.91 -0.26 31.05
CA GLU A 53 -8.44 -0.36 31.07
C GLU A 53 -7.92 -1.67 30.45
N GLU A 54 -8.67 -2.75 30.56
CA GLU A 54 -8.34 -4.05 29.98
C GLU A 54 -8.23 -4.01 28.44
N VAL A 55 -9.14 -3.30 27.76
CA VAL A 55 -9.14 -3.17 26.29
C VAL A 55 -7.96 -2.31 25.84
N ARG A 56 -7.64 -1.26 26.59
CA ARG A 56 -6.50 -0.38 26.31
C ARG A 56 -5.17 -1.11 26.51
N ASN A 57 -5.04 -1.90 27.59
CA ASN A 57 -3.87 -2.73 27.85
C ASN A 57 -3.71 -3.84 26.80
N PHE A 58 -4.80 -4.45 26.35
CA PHE A 58 -4.77 -5.39 25.24
C PHE A 58 -4.26 -4.73 23.96
N GLY A 59 -4.79 -3.56 23.59
CA GLY A 59 -4.31 -2.79 22.44
C GLY A 59 -2.82 -2.43 22.54
N TYR A 60 -2.37 -2.00 23.71
CA TYR A 60 -0.95 -1.71 23.97
C TYR A 60 -0.07 -2.96 23.84
N ASN A 61 -0.50 -4.10 24.38
CA ASN A 61 0.24 -5.36 24.30
C ASN A 61 0.28 -5.90 22.87
N VAL A 62 -0.83 -5.80 22.13
CA VAL A 62 -0.89 -6.14 20.70
C VAL A 62 0.04 -5.23 19.90
N GLY A 63 -0.01 -3.91 20.10
CA GLY A 63 0.87 -2.96 19.41
C GLY A 63 2.35 -3.25 19.68
N THR A 64 2.69 -3.52 20.94
CA THR A 64 4.08 -3.86 21.35
C THR A 64 4.50 -5.23 20.81
N GLY A 65 3.58 -6.19 20.78
CA GLY A 65 3.76 -7.51 20.18
C GLY A 65 4.00 -7.41 18.68
N VAL A 66 3.23 -6.60 17.95
CA VAL A 66 3.41 -6.33 16.52
C VAL A 66 4.77 -5.68 16.27
N LYS A 67 5.15 -4.65 17.04
CA LYS A 67 6.47 -4.02 16.93
C LYS A 67 7.61 -5.03 17.10
N THR A 68 7.49 -5.90 18.11
CA THR A 68 8.48 -6.94 18.40
C THR A 68 8.49 -8.01 17.29
N CYS A 69 7.31 -8.40 16.80
CA CYS A 69 7.13 -9.35 15.71
C CYS A 69 7.76 -8.83 14.42
N VAL A 70 7.51 -7.58 14.03
CA VAL A 70 8.13 -6.96 12.85
C VAL A 70 9.65 -6.93 12.97
N LYS A 71 10.19 -6.56 14.13
CA LYS A 71 11.63 -6.56 14.37
C LYS A 71 12.22 -7.98 14.30
N GLY A 72 11.51 -8.96 14.85
CA GLY A 72 11.90 -10.38 14.81
C GLY A 72 11.84 -10.97 13.41
N LEU A 73 10.75 -10.75 12.68
CA LEU A 73 10.55 -11.17 11.29
C LEU A 73 11.58 -10.54 10.36
N TYR A 74 11.93 -9.27 10.57
CA TYR A 74 12.99 -8.61 9.80
C TYR A 74 14.37 -9.24 10.05
N GLY A 75 14.70 -9.53 11.32
CA GLY A 75 15.94 -10.24 11.64
C GLY A 75 15.98 -11.64 11.05
N LEU A 76 14.88 -12.40 11.22
CA LEU A 76 14.71 -13.74 10.69
C LEU A 76 14.78 -13.74 9.17
N SER A 77 14.10 -12.82 8.48
CA SER A 77 14.11 -12.77 7.02
C SER A 77 15.49 -12.47 6.48
N CYS A 78 16.25 -11.58 7.12
CA CYS A 78 17.63 -11.28 6.75
C CYS A 78 18.53 -12.52 6.92
N SER A 79 18.46 -13.19 8.07
CA SER A 79 19.23 -14.42 8.31
C SER A 79 18.79 -15.58 7.42
N ALA A 80 17.49 -15.78 7.24
CA ALA A 80 16.94 -16.83 6.40
C ALA A 80 17.32 -16.61 4.92
N THR A 81 17.25 -15.37 4.43
CA THR A 81 17.68 -15.03 3.07
C THR A 81 19.16 -15.32 2.90
N TRP A 82 20.00 -14.95 3.88
CA TRP A 82 21.43 -15.24 3.84
C TRP A 82 21.72 -16.75 3.78
N ILE A 83 21.08 -17.53 4.65
CA ILE A 83 21.24 -18.98 4.71
C ILE A 83 20.71 -19.63 3.43
N PHE A 84 19.51 -19.26 2.98
CA PHE A 84 18.88 -19.80 1.78
C PHE A 84 19.72 -19.51 0.55
N PHE A 85 20.16 -18.26 0.37
CA PHE A 85 20.98 -17.87 -0.78
C PHE A 85 22.35 -18.57 -0.74
N SER A 86 23.02 -18.58 0.43
CA SER A 86 24.31 -19.24 0.58
C SER A 86 24.22 -20.75 0.36
N SER A 87 23.18 -21.39 0.91
CA SER A 87 22.93 -22.82 0.74
C SER A 87 22.60 -23.17 -0.71
N SER A 88 21.73 -22.38 -1.34
CA SER A 88 21.37 -22.49 -2.75
C SER A 88 22.59 -22.44 -3.65
N ALA A 89 23.49 -21.46 -3.45
CA ALA A 89 24.69 -21.29 -4.26
C ALA A 89 25.61 -22.54 -4.24
N ILE A 90 25.82 -23.16 -3.08
CA ILE A 90 26.70 -24.33 -2.95
C ILE A 90 26.06 -25.58 -3.59
N LEU A 91 24.74 -25.74 -3.47
CA LEU A 91 24.02 -26.87 -4.06
C LEU A 91 23.92 -26.79 -5.58
N PHE A 92 23.80 -25.58 -6.13
CA PHE A 92 23.74 -25.40 -7.58
C PHE A 92 25.09 -25.57 -8.27
N ALA A 93 26.22 -25.43 -7.57
CA ALA A 93 27.53 -25.53 -8.21
C ALA A 93 27.76 -26.88 -8.95
N PRO A 94 27.52 -28.07 -8.36
CA PRO A 94 27.61 -29.34 -9.08
C PRO A 94 26.59 -29.47 -10.23
N VAL A 95 25.36 -29.00 -10.03
CA VAL A 95 24.28 -29.08 -11.03
C VAL A 95 24.63 -28.25 -12.26
N ILE A 96 25.19 -27.05 -12.06
CA ILE A 96 25.61 -26.18 -13.15
C ILE A 96 26.74 -26.84 -13.94
N PHE A 97 27.72 -27.48 -13.29
CA PHE A 97 28.79 -28.20 -14.01
C PHE A 97 28.27 -29.33 -14.89
N GLU A 98 27.25 -30.07 -14.45
CA GLU A 98 26.64 -31.11 -15.27
C GLU A 98 25.91 -30.52 -16.48
N VAL A 99 25.18 -29.41 -16.30
CA VAL A 99 24.46 -28.72 -17.37
C VAL A 99 25.43 -28.09 -18.38
N GLU A 100 26.51 -27.47 -17.93
CA GLU A 100 27.53 -26.87 -18.81
C GLU A 100 28.25 -27.93 -19.62
N ARG A 101 28.51 -29.12 -19.05
CA ARG A 101 29.17 -30.21 -19.79
C ARG A 101 28.26 -30.75 -20.90
N ALA A 102 26.96 -30.89 -20.63
CA ALA A 102 25.97 -31.27 -21.64
C ALA A 102 25.85 -30.21 -22.75
N GLN A 103 25.84 -28.93 -22.37
CA GLN A 103 25.81 -27.81 -23.32
C GLN A 103 27.08 -27.73 -24.17
N MET A 104 28.26 -28.01 -23.61
CA MET A 104 29.54 -28.02 -24.34
C MET A 104 29.58 -29.13 -25.39
N GLU A 105 29.07 -30.32 -25.09
CA GLU A 105 28.99 -31.42 -26.07
C GLU A 105 28.07 -31.05 -27.25
N GLU A 106 26.91 -30.46 -26.98
CA GLU A 106 25.97 -30.04 -28.02
C GLU A 106 26.51 -28.86 -28.85
N ALA A 107 27.17 -27.89 -28.22
CA ALA A 107 27.81 -26.75 -28.87
C ALA A 107 29.00 -27.18 -29.75
N GLN A 108 29.82 -28.14 -29.29
CA GLN A 108 30.89 -28.69 -30.13
C GLN A 108 30.32 -29.51 -31.29
N ARG A 109 29.22 -30.25 -31.07
CA ARG A 109 28.57 -30.99 -32.17
C ARG A 109 27.97 -30.06 -33.22
N SER A 110 27.41 -28.92 -32.81
CA SER A 110 26.88 -27.91 -33.74
C SER A 110 28.01 -27.18 -34.48
N GLN A 111 29.13 -26.87 -33.81
CA GLN A 111 30.32 -26.29 -34.46
C GLN A 111 31.01 -27.28 -35.41
N GLN A 112 31.16 -28.56 -35.03
CA GLN A 112 31.68 -29.59 -35.93
C GLN A 112 30.79 -29.72 -37.16
N LYS A 113 29.47 -29.70 -37.00
CA LYS A 113 28.55 -29.66 -38.14
C LYS A 113 28.75 -28.41 -38.99
N GLN A 114 28.88 -27.21 -38.41
CA GLN A 114 29.10 -25.97 -39.17
C GLN A 114 30.49 -25.86 -39.84
N VAL A 115 31.55 -26.43 -39.25
CA VAL A 115 32.90 -26.45 -39.84
C VAL A 115 33.02 -27.52 -40.92
N LEU A 116 32.45 -28.71 -40.70
CA LEU A 116 32.49 -29.80 -41.69
C LEU A 116 31.59 -29.51 -42.90
N LEU A 117 30.58 -28.67 -42.70
CA LEU A 117 29.70 -28.17 -43.75
C LEU A 117 30.15 -26.81 -44.31
N GLY A 118 31.06 -26.12 -43.62
CA GLY A 118 31.46 -24.75 -43.90
C GLY A 118 30.26 -23.76 -43.93
N PRO A 119 30.52 -22.45 -43.98
CA PRO A 119 29.49 -21.45 -44.29
C PRO A 119 28.81 -21.65 -45.67
N ASN A 120 29.23 -22.66 -46.45
CA ASN A 120 28.86 -22.84 -47.85
C ASN A 120 27.89 -23.98 -48.13
N THR A 121 27.65 -24.97 -47.27
CA THR A 121 26.65 -26.02 -47.66
C THR A 121 25.20 -25.59 -47.51
N ALA A 122 24.90 -24.55 -46.73
CA ALA A 122 23.58 -23.92 -46.76
C ALA A 122 23.36 -23.15 -48.09
N ILE A 123 24.45 -22.70 -48.74
CA ILE A 123 24.42 -22.04 -50.04
C ILE A 123 24.52 -23.03 -51.19
N SER A 124 25.18 -24.19 -51.03
CA SER A 124 25.28 -25.19 -52.10
C SER A 124 23.95 -25.91 -52.37
N ASN A 125 23.01 -25.94 -51.41
CA ASN A 125 21.63 -26.36 -51.68
C ASN A 125 20.75 -25.22 -52.26
N MET A 126 21.24 -23.98 -52.29
CA MET A 126 20.64 -22.87 -53.06
C MET A 126 21.31 -22.71 -54.44
N GLY A 127 22.44 -23.37 -54.67
CA GLY A 127 23.19 -23.37 -55.93
C GLY A 127 22.50 -24.03 -57.13
N ASN A 128 21.21 -24.39 -57.02
CA ASN A 128 20.41 -24.87 -58.15
C ASN A 128 19.20 -23.97 -58.50
N LEU A 129 19.09 -22.77 -57.94
CA LEU A 129 18.17 -21.75 -58.45
C LEU A 129 18.96 -20.49 -58.74
N GLY A 130 19.24 -20.32 -60.03
CA GLY A 130 20.17 -19.34 -60.56
C GLY A 130 19.86 -17.90 -60.18
N MET A 131 20.93 -17.11 -60.14
CA MET A 131 21.12 -15.83 -60.85
C MET A 131 22.15 -14.97 -60.10
N PRO A 132 22.93 -14.13 -60.82
CA PRO A 132 24.16 -13.53 -60.31
C PRO A 132 23.94 -12.25 -59.47
N MET A 133 24.87 -12.07 -58.52
CA MET A 133 25.33 -10.86 -57.82
C MET A 133 24.73 -9.48 -58.17
N ALA A 134 24.43 -8.70 -57.13
CA ALA A 134 24.57 -7.23 -57.16
C ALA A 134 25.22 -6.73 -55.83
N PRO A 135 26.17 -5.77 -55.88
CA PRO A 135 26.92 -5.27 -54.73
C PRO A 135 26.19 -4.12 -53.99
N PRO A 136 26.67 -3.69 -52.80
CA PRO A 136 25.89 -2.91 -51.83
C PRO A 136 25.93 -1.39 -52.05
N VAL A 137 24.95 -0.69 -51.47
CA VAL A 137 24.98 0.75 -51.15
C VAL A 137 24.74 0.93 -49.65
#